data_AF-A0A9W5PKX7-F1
#
_entry.id   AF-A0A9W5PKX7-F1
#
_cell.length_a   1.000
_cell.length_b   1.000
_cell.length_c   1.000
_cell.angle_alpha   90.00
_cell.angle_beta   90.00
_cell.angle_gamma   90.00
#
_symmetry.space_group_name_H-M   'P 1'
#
loop_
_entity.id
_entity.type
_entity.pdbx_description
1 polymer ?
#
loop_
_entity_poly.entity_id
_entity_poly.type
_entity_poly.pdbx_seq_one_letter_code
_entity_poly.pdbx_strand_id
1 'polypeptide(L)'
;MNCPYCATPIQVDNDGIVQEACEFCGGRIRKQQTGMLQICQNGERFEFTKMKQHIFLEYINQSVEELKQYHTYDLYLLLKEVREARSQTYYGLQLLNKASKTERTLQATANETGGEYEYYTRKAWVLENILLERQGFFPEKITARVLQYMREQIQKS
;
A
#
# COMPACT_ATOMS: atom_id res chain seq x y z
N MET A 1 -7.82 7.63 28.89
CA MET A 1 -7.27 7.62 27.52
C MET A 1 -5.91 6.96 27.61
N ASN A 2 -5.63 5.99 26.74
CA ASN A 2 -4.44 5.16 26.87
C ASN A 2 -3.57 5.24 25.61
N CYS A 3 -2.26 5.12 25.78
CA CYS A 3 -1.29 5.10 24.70
C CYS A 3 -1.67 4.01 23.68
N PRO A 4 -1.67 4.32 22.36
CA PRO A 4 -2.11 3.38 21.34
C PRO A 4 -1.16 2.18 21.14
N TYR A 5 0.05 2.24 21.69
CA TYR A 5 1.08 1.21 21.54
C TYR A 5 1.18 0.28 22.75
N CYS A 6 1.16 0.83 23.97
CA CYS A 6 1.43 0.07 25.20
C CYS A 6 0.28 0.09 26.21
N ALA A 7 -0.82 0.78 25.90
CA ALA A 7 -1.98 0.95 26.77
C ALA A 7 -1.73 1.68 28.11
N THR A 8 -0.54 2.23 28.34
CA THR A 8 -0.26 3.09 29.50
C THR A 8 -1.18 4.31 29.49
N PRO A 9 -1.79 4.70 30.62
CA PRO A 9 -2.57 5.92 30.73
C PRO A 9 -1.78 7.15 30.27
N ILE A 10 -2.42 7.99 29.46
CA ILE A 10 -1.81 9.21 28.95
C ILE A 10 -2.14 10.35 29.91
N GLN A 11 -1.16 11.16 30.25
CA GLN A 11 -1.36 12.36 31.06
C GLN A 11 -1.93 13.50 30.19
N VAL A 12 -2.81 14.26 30.82
CA VAL A 12 -3.38 15.50 30.28
C VAL A 12 -3.09 16.57 31.31
N ASP A 13 -2.50 17.68 30.88
CA ASP A 13 -2.21 18.78 31.79
C ASP A 13 -3.47 19.59 32.14
N ASN A 14 -3.30 20.59 33.01
CA ASN A 14 -4.41 21.43 33.49
C ASN A 14 -5.05 22.28 32.38
N ASP A 15 -4.37 22.49 31.26
CA ASP A 15 -4.86 23.23 30.09
C ASP A 15 -5.55 22.30 29.07
N GLY A 16 -5.65 21.00 29.38
CA GLY A 16 -6.25 20.00 28.50
C GLY A 16 -5.31 19.51 27.39
N ILE A 17 -4.02 19.83 27.46
CA ILE A 17 -3.02 19.41 26.48
C ILE A 17 -2.55 18.00 26.81
N VAL A 18 -2.70 17.11 25.83
CA VAL A 18 -2.20 15.73 25.91
C VAL A 18 -0.71 15.71 25.61
N GLN A 19 0.07 14.96 26.38
CA GLN A 19 1.51 14.78 26.12
C GLN A 19 1.78 14.32 24.67
N GLU A 20 2.89 14.79 24.09
CA GLU A 20 3.25 14.50 22.69
C GLU A 20 3.71 13.05 22.47
N ALA A 21 4.36 12.45 23.47
CA ALA A 21 4.85 11.08 23.43
C ALA A 21 4.58 10.36 24.76
N CYS A 22 4.31 9.05 24.69
CA CYS A 22 4.14 8.20 25.85
C CYS A 22 5.46 8.11 26.64
N GLU A 23 5.43 8.38 27.94
CA GLU A 23 6.61 8.32 28.82
C GLU A 23 7.16 6.89 28.98
N PHE A 24 6.30 5.87 28.82
CA PHE A 24 6.72 4.48 28.97
C PHE A 24 7.38 3.92 27.70
N CYS A 25 6.72 4.03 26.54
CA CYS A 25 7.20 3.40 25.30
C CYS A 25 7.76 4.38 24.27
N GLY A 26 7.77 5.69 24.55
CA GLY A 26 8.20 6.74 23.61
C GLY A 26 7.29 6.94 22.39
N GLY A 27 6.16 6.22 22.32
CA GLY A 27 5.25 6.28 21.18
C GLY A 27 4.57 7.65 21.06
N ARG A 28 4.62 8.27 19.88
CA ARG A 28 3.95 9.54 19.62
C ARG A 28 2.43 9.38 19.71
N ILE A 29 1.78 10.31 20.43
CA ILE A 29 0.33 10.29 20.63
C ILE A 29 -0.41 10.97 19.48
N ARG A 30 0.27 11.87 18.74
CA ARG A 30 -0.29 12.54 17.56
C ARG A 30 0.34 12.01 16.28
N LYS A 31 -0.51 11.82 15.26
CA LYS A 31 -0.03 11.53 13.90
C LYS A 31 0.62 12.80 13.32
N GLN A 32 1.92 12.72 13.00
CA GLN A 32 2.71 13.88 12.56
C GLN A 32 2.09 14.66 11.37
N GLN A 33 1.49 13.92 10.42
CA GLN A 33 0.96 14.50 9.20
C GLN A 33 -0.37 15.24 9.40
N THR A 34 -1.21 14.80 10.34
CA THR A 34 -2.58 15.32 10.50
C THR A 34 -2.81 16.02 11.84
N GLY A 35 -1.88 15.90 12.79
CA GLY A 35 -2.05 16.33 14.18
C GLY A 35 -3.10 15.54 14.96
N MET A 36 -3.74 14.54 14.32
CA MET A 36 -4.83 13.78 14.90
C MET A 36 -4.33 12.95 16.08
N LEU A 37 -5.08 13.01 17.17
CA LEU A 37 -4.79 12.26 18.38
C LEU A 37 -5.08 10.76 18.15
N GLN A 38 -4.11 9.92 18.50
CA GLN A 38 -4.15 8.46 18.41
C GLN A 38 -4.22 7.91 19.83
N ILE A 39 -5.40 7.49 20.27
CA ILE A 39 -5.64 7.01 21.63
C ILE A 39 -6.48 5.74 21.63
N CYS A 40 -6.16 4.83 22.54
CA CYS A 40 -7.00 3.69 22.85
C CYS A 40 -8.09 4.11 23.85
N GLN A 41 -9.31 3.64 23.62
CA GLN A 41 -10.43 3.69 24.55
C GLN A 41 -10.91 2.26 24.80
N ASN A 42 -11.42 2.00 26.01
CA ASN A 42 -12.06 0.73 26.38
C ASN A 42 -11.18 -0.54 26.24
N GLY A 43 -9.86 -0.39 26.24
CA GLY A 43 -8.92 -1.53 26.15
C GLY A 43 -8.75 -2.12 24.74
N GLU A 44 -9.39 -1.54 23.72
CA GLU A 44 -9.23 -1.97 22.33
C GLU A 44 -7.92 -1.43 21.73
N ARG A 45 -7.29 -2.20 20.84
CA ARG A 45 -6.09 -1.78 20.11
C ARG A 45 -6.44 -0.66 19.13
N PHE A 46 -5.54 0.32 19.01
CA PHE A 46 -5.74 1.42 18.06
C PHE A 46 -5.49 0.97 16.63
N GLU A 47 -6.44 1.22 15.73
CA GLU A 47 -6.28 0.96 14.30
C GLU A 47 -5.50 2.11 13.63
N PHE A 48 -4.19 1.94 13.45
CA PHE A 48 -3.31 2.98 12.90
C PHE A 48 -3.60 3.33 11.44
N THR A 49 -3.98 2.33 10.65
CA THR A 49 -4.24 2.48 9.22
C THR A 49 -5.45 1.63 8.87
N LYS A 50 -6.49 2.26 8.33
CA LYS A 50 -7.71 1.56 7.92
C LYS A 50 -7.51 0.86 6.59
N MET A 51 -7.99 -0.38 6.51
CA MET A 51 -8.15 -1.06 5.23
C MET A 51 -9.21 -0.36 4.38
N LYS A 52 -8.94 -0.23 3.08
CA LYS A 52 -9.94 0.23 2.12
C LYS A 52 -10.94 -0.88 1.82
N GLN A 53 -12.20 -0.50 1.63
CA GLN A 53 -13.25 -1.43 1.22
C GLN A 53 -13.02 -1.95 -0.21
N HIS A 54 -12.52 -1.07 -1.09
CA HIS A 54 -12.27 -1.36 -2.48
C HIS A 54 -10.91 -0.79 -2.92
N ILE A 55 -10.20 -1.54 -3.76
CA ILE A 55 -8.95 -1.15 -4.41
C ILE A 55 -9.14 -1.36 -5.91
N PHE A 56 -8.82 -0.33 -6.68
CA PHE A 56 -8.87 -0.35 -8.14
C PHE A 56 -7.48 -0.08 -8.71
N LEU A 57 -7.18 -0.64 -9.89
CA LEU A 57 -5.86 -0.54 -10.51
C LEU A 57 -5.44 0.91 -10.73
N GLU A 58 -6.38 1.80 -11.03
CA GLU A 58 -6.15 3.23 -11.28
C GLU A 58 -5.52 3.94 -10.07
N TYR A 59 -5.63 3.36 -8.87
CA TYR A 59 -5.02 3.92 -7.66
C TYR A 59 -3.49 3.92 -7.73
N ILE A 60 -2.85 3.14 -8.63
CA ILE A 60 -1.42 3.26 -8.89
C ILE A 60 -1.00 4.65 -9.39
N ASN A 61 -1.96 5.46 -9.87
CA ASN A 61 -1.70 6.85 -10.31
C ASN A 61 -1.56 7.85 -9.18
N GLN A 62 -1.93 7.47 -7.96
CA GLN A 62 -1.77 8.33 -6.80
C GLN A 62 -0.30 8.59 -6.48
N SER A 63 -0.07 9.67 -5.74
CA SER A 63 1.27 10.06 -5.31
C SER A 63 1.86 9.03 -4.34
N VAL A 64 3.19 9.00 -4.23
CA VAL A 64 3.90 8.14 -3.26
C VAL A 64 3.42 8.42 -1.84
N GLU A 65 3.22 9.70 -1.49
CA GLU A 65 2.76 10.09 -0.15
C GLU A 65 1.35 9.60 0.18
N GLU A 66 0.43 9.60 -0.81
CA GLU A 66 -0.90 9.01 -0.64
C GLU A 66 -0.82 7.49 -0.49
N LEU A 67 -0.06 6.81 -1.35
CA LEU A 67 0.15 5.36 -1.27
C LEU A 67 0.80 4.94 0.06
N LYS A 68 1.70 5.78 0.61
CA LYS A 68 2.27 5.60 1.96
C LYS A 68 1.24 5.70 3.10
N GLN A 69 0.00 6.11 2.84
CA GLN A 69 -1.09 6.04 3.82
C GLN A 69 -1.92 4.76 3.73
N TYR A 70 -1.72 3.92 2.71
CA TYR A 70 -2.55 2.73 2.51
C TYR A 70 -2.21 1.65 3.52
N HIS A 71 -3.17 0.78 3.86
CA HIS A 71 -2.87 -0.41 4.64
C HIS A 71 -1.92 -1.32 3.85
N THR A 72 -1.01 -2.05 4.51
CA THR A 72 -0.07 -2.96 3.82
C THR A 72 -0.80 -4.02 2.99
N TYR A 73 -1.95 -4.48 3.48
CA TYR A 73 -2.86 -5.35 2.72
C TYR A 73 -3.32 -4.73 1.39
N ASP A 74 -3.69 -3.45 1.41
CA ASP A 74 -4.17 -2.73 0.23
C ASP A 74 -3.03 -2.54 -0.80
N LEU A 75 -1.81 -2.29 -0.31
CA LEU A 75 -0.62 -2.25 -1.17
C LEU A 75 -0.34 -3.61 -1.83
N TYR A 76 -0.57 -4.72 -1.12
CA TYR A 76 -0.41 -6.06 -1.70
C TYR A 76 -1.47 -6.34 -2.77
N LEU A 77 -2.72 -5.93 -2.54
CA LEU A 77 -3.77 -6.02 -3.56
C LEU A 77 -3.36 -5.24 -4.81
N LEU A 78 -2.97 -3.98 -4.64
CA LEU A 78 -2.58 -3.12 -5.76
C LEU A 78 -1.33 -3.65 -6.48
N LEU A 79 -0.36 -4.20 -5.74
CA LEU A 79 0.84 -4.82 -6.31
C LEU A 79 0.52 -6.10 -7.09
N LYS A 80 -0.47 -6.89 -6.67
CA LYS A 80 -0.96 -8.02 -7.45
C LYS A 80 -1.53 -7.54 -8.79
N GLU A 81 -2.45 -6.57 -8.75
CA GLU A 81 -3.14 -6.07 -9.95
C GLU A 81 -2.15 -5.44 -10.95
N VAL A 82 -1.21 -4.63 -10.49
CA VAL A 82 -0.22 -4.00 -11.38
C VAL A 82 0.73 -5.02 -12.01
N ARG A 83 1.10 -6.08 -11.28
CA ARG A 83 1.93 -7.17 -11.82
C ARG A 83 1.17 -7.99 -12.87
N GLU A 84 -0.12 -8.20 -12.65
CA GLU A 84 -1.01 -8.87 -13.61
C GLU A 84 -1.16 -8.05 -14.89
N ALA A 85 -1.43 -6.74 -14.79
CA ALA A 85 -1.47 -5.82 -15.93
C ALA A 85 -0.13 -5.78 -16.69
N ARG A 86 1.00 -5.74 -15.98
CA ARG A 86 2.35 -5.83 -16.58
C ARG A 86 2.55 -7.15 -17.35
N SER A 87 2.13 -8.28 -16.78
CA SER A 87 2.24 -9.58 -17.43
C SER A 87 1.38 -9.67 -18.70
N GLN A 88 0.16 -9.12 -18.67
CA GLN A 88 -0.74 -9.09 -19.83
C GLN A 88 -0.18 -8.20 -20.96
N THR A 89 0.28 -6.99 -20.63
CA THR A 89 0.92 -6.07 -21.59
C THR A 89 2.21 -6.65 -22.18
N TYR A 90 3.02 -7.35 -21.37
CA TYR A 90 4.20 -8.07 -21.87
C TYR A 90 3.85 -9.14 -22.91
N TYR A 91 2.82 -9.95 -22.65
CA TYR A 91 2.36 -10.97 -23.59
C TYR A 91 1.84 -10.34 -24.89
N GLY A 92 1.03 -9.28 -24.78
CA GLY A 92 0.55 -8.52 -25.94
C GLY A 92 1.69 -7.94 -26.77
N LEU A 93 2.69 -7.35 -26.11
CA LEU A 93 3.89 -6.82 -26.75
C LEU A 93 4.67 -7.89 -27.51
N GLN A 94 4.84 -9.09 -26.92
CA GLN A 94 5.51 -10.19 -27.60
C GLN A 94 4.77 -10.65 -28.86
N LEU A 95 3.44 -10.68 -28.82
CA LEU A 95 2.59 -11.04 -29.96
C LEU A 95 2.70 -9.99 -31.08
N LEU A 96 2.56 -8.71 -30.71
CA LEU A 96 2.64 -7.58 -31.65
C LEU A 96 4.02 -7.47 -32.30
N ASN A 97 5.10 -7.69 -31.54
CA ASN A 97 6.47 -7.70 -32.08
C ASN A 97 6.72 -8.84 -33.07
N LYS A 98 5.98 -9.95 -32.99
CA LYS A 98 6.05 -11.02 -33.98
C LYS A 98 5.25 -10.64 -35.23
N ALA A 99 4.05 -10.09 -35.06
CA ALA A 99 3.17 -9.71 -36.15
C ALA A 99 3.72 -8.51 -36.96
N SER A 100 4.34 -7.53 -36.30
CA SER A 100 4.87 -6.32 -36.93
C SER A 100 6.05 -6.57 -37.89
N LYS A 101 6.72 -7.72 -37.76
CA LYS A 101 7.73 -8.18 -38.72
C LYS A 101 7.12 -8.53 -40.08
N THR A 102 5.85 -8.91 -40.10
CA THR A 102 5.09 -9.27 -41.31
C THR A 102 4.21 -8.10 -41.76
N GLU A 103 3.68 -7.31 -40.83
CA GLU A 103 2.74 -6.22 -41.11
C GLU A 103 3.17 -4.89 -40.45
N ARG A 104 3.73 -3.98 -41.24
CA ARG A 104 4.29 -2.70 -40.72
C ARG A 104 3.24 -1.78 -40.08
N THR A 105 1.97 -1.93 -40.41
CA THR A 105 0.84 -1.18 -39.83
C THR A 105 0.72 -1.39 -38.32
N LEU A 106 1.18 -2.53 -37.80
CA LEU A 106 1.13 -2.89 -36.39
C LEU A 106 2.24 -2.26 -35.55
N GLN A 107 3.18 -1.53 -36.16
CA GLN A 107 4.33 -0.95 -35.46
C GLN A 107 3.91 0.15 -34.47
N ALA A 108 2.90 0.96 -34.79
CA ALA A 108 2.37 1.97 -33.87
C ALA A 108 1.77 1.32 -32.62
N THR A 109 0.93 0.30 -32.79
CA THR A 109 0.33 -0.46 -31.69
C THR A 109 1.39 -1.14 -30.82
N ALA A 110 2.44 -1.72 -31.44
CA ALA A 110 3.55 -2.33 -30.69
C ALA A 110 4.29 -1.31 -29.81
N ASN A 111 4.50 -0.08 -30.31
CA ASN A 111 5.14 0.99 -29.54
C ASN A 111 4.26 1.43 -28.36
N GLU A 112 2.95 1.59 -28.58
CA GLU A 112 1.99 1.95 -27.51
C GLU A 112 1.97 0.89 -26.40
N THR A 113 1.84 -0.39 -26.76
CA THR A 113 1.90 -1.49 -25.78
C THR A 113 3.24 -1.56 -25.05
N GLY A 114 4.34 -1.20 -25.72
CA GLY A 114 5.65 -1.05 -25.08
C GLY A 114 5.67 0.02 -24.00
N GLY A 115 5.03 1.17 -24.27
CA GLY A 115 4.84 2.24 -23.29
C GLY A 115 4.01 1.82 -22.09
N GLU A 116 2.92 1.06 -22.30
CA GLU A 116 2.10 0.52 -21.21
C GLU A 116 2.88 -0.46 -20.33
N TYR A 117 3.67 -1.36 -20.94
CA TYR A 117 4.52 -2.28 -20.20
C TYR A 117 5.54 -1.55 -19.31
N GLU A 118 6.21 -0.53 -19.84
CA GLU A 118 7.12 0.29 -19.05
C GLU A 118 6.37 1.01 -17.93
N TYR A 119 5.22 1.61 -18.23
CA TYR A 119 4.40 2.30 -17.26
C TYR A 119 4.04 1.39 -16.07
N TYR A 120 3.49 0.19 -16.31
CA TYR A 120 3.17 -0.76 -15.24
C TYR A 120 4.40 -1.27 -14.50
N THR A 121 5.54 -1.40 -15.18
CA THR A 121 6.82 -1.74 -14.54
C THR A 121 7.25 -0.68 -13.53
N ARG A 122 7.21 0.60 -13.91
CA ARG A 122 7.54 1.71 -12.99
C ARG A 122 6.55 1.80 -11.84
N LYS A 123 5.25 1.60 -12.09
CA LYS A 123 4.22 1.59 -11.05
C LYS A 123 4.38 0.44 -10.06
N ALA A 124 4.78 -0.75 -10.52
CA ALA A 124 5.13 -1.86 -9.63
C ALA A 124 6.29 -1.50 -8.70
N TRP A 125 7.35 -0.86 -9.23
CA TRP A 125 8.51 -0.44 -8.42
C TRP A 125 8.15 0.56 -7.32
N VAL A 126 7.21 1.48 -7.59
CA VAL A 126 6.73 2.41 -6.56
C VAL A 126 6.15 1.64 -5.38
N LEU A 127 5.27 0.67 -5.62
CA LEU A 127 4.66 -0.13 -4.56
C LEU A 127 5.69 -1.03 -3.85
N GLU A 128 6.59 -1.65 -4.61
CA GLU A 128 7.67 -2.49 -4.07
C GLU A 128 8.58 -1.69 -3.12
N ASN A 129 8.96 -0.47 -3.50
CA ASN A 129 9.79 0.39 -2.65
C ASN A 129 9.07 0.88 -1.40
N ILE A 130 7.76 1.19 -1.47
CA ILE A 130 6.97 1.53 -0.27
C ILE A 130 6.91 0.32 0.69
N LEU A 131 6.77 -0.89 0.16
CA LEU A 131 6.78 -2.11 0.98
C LEU A 131 8.17 -2.39 1.59
N LEU A 132 9.25 -2.19 0.83
CA LEU A 132 10.62 -2.27 1.36
C LEU A 132 10.85 -1.27 2.48
N GLU A 133 10.44 -0.01 2.31
CA GLU A 133 10.55 1.03 3.34
C GLU A 133 9.80 0.64 4.62
N ARG A 134 8.63 0.03 4.50
CA ARG A 134 7.76 -0.30 5.65
C ARG A 134 8.16 -1.53 6.44
N GLN A 135 8.58 -2.59 5.76
CA GLN A 135 8.76 -3.91 6.37
C GLN A 135 10.03 -4.65 5.91
N GLY A 136 10.85 -4.03 5.05
CA GLY A 136 12.11 -4.59 4.58
C GLY A 136 11.99 -5.68 3.50
N PHE A 137 10.78 -6.03 3.06
CA PHE A 137 10.56 -6.99 1.98
C PHE A 137 9.24 -6.72 1.23
N PHE A 138 9.09 -7.33 0.06
CA PHE A 138 7.80 -7.57 -0.57
C PHE A 138 7.74 -9.01 -1.07
N PRO A 139 6.55 -9.64 -1.09
CA PRO A 139 6.41 -11.02 -1.57
C PRO A 139 6.68 -11.10 -3.08
N GLU A 140 7.44 -12.10 -3.51
CA GLU A 140 7.65 -12.38 -4.94
C GLU A 140 6.33 -12.75 -5.63
N LYS A 141 5.48 -13.54 -4.96
CA LYS A 141 4.16 -13.97 -5.44
C LYS A 141 3.07 -13.58 -4.46
N ILE A 142 2.03 -12.93 -4.97
CA ILE A 142 0.83 -12.54 -4.21
C ILE A 142 -0.34 -13.36 -4.75
N THR A 143 -0.68 -14.44 -4.07
CA THR A 143 -1.79 -15.32 -4.47
C THR A 143 -3.07 -14.96 -3.72
N ALA A 144 -4.23 -15.35 -4.27
CA ALA A 144 -5.51 -15.20 -3.59
C ALA A 144 -5.51 -15.84 -2.20
N ARG A 145 -4.83 -16.99 -2.03
CA ARG A 145 -4.69 -17.68 -0.75
C ARG A 145 -3.91 -16.86 0.28
N VAL A 146 -2.81 -16.21 -0.13
CA VAL A 146 -2.02 -15.33 0.76
C VAL A 146 -2.86 -14.14 1.21
N LEU A 147 -3.57 -13.50 0.28
CA LEU A 147 -4.44 -12.37 0.58
C LEU A 147 -5.61 -12.76 1.50
N GLN A 148 -6.22 -13.91 1.27
CA GLN A 148 -7.28 -14.41 2.16
C GLN A 148 -6.75 -14.64 3.57
N TYR A 149 -5.62 -15.35 3.70
CA TYR A 149 -5.00 -15.59 4.99
C TYR A 149 -4.69 -14.28 5.73
N MET A 150 -4.10 -13.29 5.04
CA MET A 150 -3.82 -11.99 5.66
C MET A 150 -5.09 -11.29 6.16
N ARG A 151 -6.16 -11.30 5.36
CA ARG A 151 -7.45 -10.70 5.75
C ARG A 151 -8.01 -11.35 7.01
N GLU A 152 -7.96 -12.68 7.08
CA GLU A 152 -8.42 -13.43 8.25
C GLU A 152 -7.59 -13.13 9.50
N GLN A 153 -6.27 -12.93 9.38
CA GLN A 153 -5.43 -12.54 10.51
C GLN A 153 -5.71 -11.11 10.97
N ILE A 154 -5.92 -10.18 10.03
CA ILE A 154 -6.26 -8.78 10.35
C ILE A 154 -7.59 -8.71 11.10
N GLN A 155 -8.60 -9.48 10.69
CA GLN A 155 -9.91 -9.52 11.36
C GLN A 155 -9.87 -10.11 12.78
N LYS A 156 -8.82 -10.87 13.12
CA LYS A 156 -8.65 -11.50 14.45
C LYS A 156 -7.80 -10.66 15.41
N SER A 157 -7.09 -9.66 14.90
CA SER A 157 -6.10 -8.85 15.64
C SER A 157 -6.75 -7.64 16.28
#